data_AF-N9PHH7-F1
#
_entry.id   AF-N9PHH7-F1
#
_cell.length_a   1.000
_cell.length_b   1.000
_cell.length_c   1.000
_cell.angle_alpha   90.00
_cell.angle_beta   90.00
_cell.angle_gamma   90.00
#
_symmetry.space_group_name_H-M   'P 1'
#
loop_
_entity.id
_entity.type
_entity.pdbx_description
1 polymer ?
#
loop_
_entity_poly.entity_id
_entity_poly.type
_entity_poly.pdbx_seq_one_letter_code
_entity_poly.pdbx_strand_id
1 'polypeptide(L)'
;MVISKESLDSILKWEKYESKPYVPSKGKDGKSGVTLGYGYDLGHQSLEQIKKDLIFYYTSSQIQRLLKAQGKRGLAAQALVNSLSDIIINKDKAYQMVMIVKKRYAEDTLKVYPDILKYHPHCQGAILSLVYNRYIGLKGDRRKEMKEIQDNLKKNGKKVPLFLRSMKRLWTTKANRGLQARREDEAKIFEKGLKCECYK
;
A
#
# COMPACT_ATOMS: atom_id res chain seq x y z
N MET A 1 -8.77 -12.21 -6.71
CA MET A 1 -9.26 -11.34 -5.62
C MET A 1 -10.07 -10.22 -6.25
N VAL A 2 -11.25 -9.94 -5.71
CA VAL A 2 -12.14 -8.86 -6.16
C VAL A 2 -12.31 -7.90 -4.99
N ILE A 3 -12.22 -6.59 -5.25
CA ILE A 3 -12.40 -5.57 -4.23
C ILE A 3 -13.59 -4.68 -4.62
N SER A 4 -14.33 -4.22 -3.61
CA SER A 4 -15.43 -3.28 -3.84
C SER A 4 -14.93 -1.91 -4.31
N LYS A 5 -15.78 -1.15 -5.02
CA LYS A 5 -15.50 0.25 -5.37
C LYS A 5 -15.19 1.08 -4.13
N GLU A 6 -16.00 0.96 -3.07
CA GLU A 6 -15.77 1.67 -1.81
C GLU A 6 -14.40 1.37 -1.19
N SER A 7 -13.97 0.11 -1.21
CA SER A 7 -12.63 -0.25 -0.71
C SER A 7 -11.50 0.28 -1.58
N LEU A 8 -11.69 0.33 -2.91
CA LEU A 8 -10.72 0.94 -3.82
C LEU A 8 -10.60 2.45 -3.55
N ASP A 9 -11.74 3.15 -3.44
CA ASP A 9 -11.78 4.59 -3.15
C ASP A 9 -11.12 4.89 -1.80
N SER A 10 -11.36 4.05 -0.78
CA SER A 10 -10.69 4.17 0.51
C SER A 10 -9.19 3.93 0.43
N ILE A 11 -8.70 3.01 -0.41
CA ILE A 11 -7.26 2.83 -0.63
C ILE A 11 -6.67 4.10 -1.25
N LEU A 12 -7.27 4.58 -2.34
CA LEU A 12 -6.76 5.73 -3.10
C LEU A 12 -6.76 7.03 -2.27
N LYS A 13 -7.75 7.20 -1.37
CA LYS A 13 -7.78 8.29 -0.38
C LYS A 13 -6.47 8.39 0.42
N TRP A 14 -5.89 7.25 0.82
CA TRP A 14 -4.65 7.21 1.60
C TRP A 14 -3.38 7.36 0.76
N GLU A 15 -3.43 7.01 -0.52
CA GLU A 15 -2.26 7.02 -1.41
C GLU A 15 -2.04 8.36 -2.12
N LYS A 16 -2.96 9.33 -1.98
CA LYS A 16 -2.95 10.72 -2.48
C LYS A 16 -2.06 10.97 -3.72
N TYR A 17 -2.67 11.31 -4.84
CA TYR A 17 -1.95 11.70 -6.05
C TYR A 17 -0.96 12.85 -5.83
N GLU A 18 0.28 12.64 -6.26
CA GLU A 18 1.27 13.69 -6.49
C GLU A 18 1.75 13.63 -7.94
N SER A 19 1.82 14.79 -8.60
CA SER A 19 2.23 14.88 -10.02
C SER A 19 3.72 14.70 -10.25
N LYS A 20 4.53 14.91 -9.20
CA LYS A 20 5.99 14.84 -9.20
C LYS A 20 6.46 13.78 -8.20
N PRO A 21 7.65 13.19 -8.42
CA PRO A 21 8.32 12.38 -7.42
C PRO A 21 8.42 13.10 -6.08
N TYR A 22 8.10 12.40 -5.00
CA TYR A 22 8.14 12.93 -3.64
C TYR A 22 8.70 11.88 -2.68
N VAL A 23 9.04 12.28 -1.46
CA VAL A 23 9.36 11.33 -0.38
C VAL A 23 8.42 11.60 0.79
N PRO A 24 7.62 10.61 1.23
CA PRO A 24 6.75 10.74 2.39
C PRO A 24 7.49 11.30 3.61
N SER A 25 6.82 12.16 4.38
CA SER A 25 7.38 12.81 5.58
C SER A 25 8.74 13.53 5.37
N LYS A 26 9.08 13.89 4.12
CA LYS A 26 10.40 14.41 3.74
C LYS A 26 11.56 13.51 4.20
N GLY A 27 11.35 12.19 4.20
CA GLY A 27 12.34 11.17 4.61
C GLY A 27 12.55 11.03 6.12
N LYS A 28 11.83 11.79 6.96
CA LYS A 28 11.98 11.73 8.43
C LYS A 28 11.55 10.40 9.07
N ASP A 29 10.79 9.58 8.34
CA ASP A 29 10.39 8.24 8.80
C ASP A 29 11.51 7.19 8.65
N GLY A 30 12.61 7.54 7.95
CA GLY A 30 13.76 6.67 7.70
C GLY A 30 13.48 5.46 6.81
N LYS A 31 12.26 5.31 6.27
CA LYS A 31 11.80 4.07 5.64
C LYS A 31 11.22 4.26 4.24
N SER A 32 10.68 5.45 3.96
CA SER A 32 10.07 5.74 2.67
C SER A 32 11.14 6.09 1.63
N GLY A 33 10.95 5.62 0.40
CA GLY A 33 11.76 5.97 -0.76
C GLY A 33 11.14 7.07 -1.62
N VAL A 34 11.75 7.32 -2.78
CA VAL A 34 11.14 8.18 -3.79
C VAL A 34 9.88 7.51 -4.30
N THR A 35 8.77 8.23 -4.24
CA THR A 35 7.41 7.74 -4.48
C THR A 35 6.79 8.48 -5.65
N LEU A 36 6.07 7.75 -6.51
CA LEU A 36 5.44 8.28 -7.72
C LEU A 36 3.91 8.15 -7.66
N GLY A 37 3.20 9.16 -8.18
CA GLY A 37 1.75 9.10 -8.38
C GLY A 37 0.98 8.79 -7.10
N TYR A 38 0.22 7.69 -7.10
CA TYR A 38 -0.53 7.19 -5.94
C TYR A 38 0.30 6.19 -5.13
N GLY A 39 1.39 6.65 -4.53
CA GLY A 39 2.11 5.84 -3.54
C GLY A 39 3.00 4.72 -4.11
N TYR A 40 3.49 4.81 -5.35
CA TYR A 40 4.43 3.82 -5.90
C TYR A 40 5.88 4.11 -5.44
N ASP A 41 6.31 3.44 -4.37
CA ASP A 41 7.63 3.66 -3.73
C ASP A 41 8.73 2.85 -4.42
N LEU A 42 9.64 3.54 -5.12
CA LEU A 42 10.77 2.97 -5.85
C LEU A 42 11.81 2.30 -4.93
N GLY A 43 11.91 2.72 -3.67
CA GLY A 43 12.85 2.19 -2.69
C GLY A 43 12.50 0.77 -2.21
N HIS A 44 11.30 0.27 -2.52
CA HIS A 44 10.84 -1.08 -2.17
C HIS A 44 10.66 -2.00 -3.37
N GLN A 45 10.93 -1.53 -4.60
CA GLN A 45 10.82 -2.35 -5.81
C GLN A 45 12.20 -2.82 -6.29
N SER A 46 12.22 -3.91 -7.07
CA SER A 46 13.41 -4.32 -7.82
C SER A 46 13.58 -3.45 -9.07
N LEU A 47 14.81 -3.38 -9.60
CA LEU A 47 15.10 -2.63 -10.84
C LEU A 47 14.25 -3.14 -12.03
N GLU A 48 14.07 -4.45 -12.14
CA GLU A 48 13.25 -5.08 -13.18
C GLU A 48 11.79 -4.67 -13.05
N GLN A 49 11.24 -4.68 -11.83
CA GLN A 49 9.85 -4.32 -11.60
C GLN A 49 9.60 -2.83 -11.89
N ILE A 50 10.55 -1.96 -11.52
CA ILE A 50 10.48 -0.53 -11.86
C ILE A 50 10.43 -0.35 -13.38
N LYS A 51 11.34 -0.98 -14.12
CA LYS A 51 11.33 -0.86 -15.59
C LYS A 51 10.01 -1.35 -16.19
N LYS A 52 9.53 -2.52 -15.75
CA LYS A 52 8.27 -3.12 -16.22
C LYS A 52 7.06 -2.23 -15.94
N ASP A 53 6.96 -1.66 -14.74
CA ASP A 53 5.82 -0.84 -14.34
C ASP A 53 5.84 0.54 -15.03
N LEU A 54 7.02 1.12 -15.27
CA LEU A 54 7.16 2.50 -15.71
C LEU A 54 7.20 2.70 -17.23
N ILE A 55 7.47 1.65 -18.01
CA ILE A 55 7.71 1.74 -19.47
C ILE A 55 6.54 2.37 -20.26
N PHE A 56 5.31 2.24 -19.78
CA PHE A 56 4.13 2.81 -20.43
C PHE A 56 3.84 4.26 -20.03
N TYR A 57 4.53 4.80 -19.02
CA TYR A 57 4.19 6.08 -18.39
C TYR A 57 5.30 7.12 -18.49
N TYR A 58 6.55 6.68 -18.65
CA TYR A 58 7.74 7.53 -18.66
C TYR A 58 8.67 7.17 -19.83
N THR A 59 9.47 8.13 -20.28
CA THR A 59 10.49 7.89 -21.32
C THR A 59 11.66 7.07 -20.77
N SER A 60 12.41 6.40 -21.64
CA SER A 60 13.60 5.63 -21.24
C SER A 60 14.62 6.47 -20.43
N SER A 61 14.81 7.74 -20.80
CA SER A 61 15.70 8.67 -20.07
C SER A 61 15.17 8.99 -18.67
N GLN A 62 13.86 9.24 -18.54
CA GLN A 62 13.23 9.43 -17.23
C GLN A 62 13.35 8.17 -16.36
N ILE A 63 13.10 6.99 -16.92
CA ILE A 63 13.23 5.71 -16.20
C ILE A 63 14.66 5.51 -15.71
N GLN A 64 15.68 5.76 -16.53
CA GLN A 64 17.08 5.66 -16.09
C GLN A 64 17.40 6.57 -14.89
N ARG A 65 16.83 7.78 -14.84
CA ARG A 65 16.97 8.68 -13.70
C ARG A 65 16.23 8.18 -12.47
N LEU A 66 14.99 7.69 -12.64
CA LEU A 66 14.19 7.11 -11.55
C LEU A 66 14.85 5.86 -10.94
N LEU A 67 15.52 5.03 -11.74
CA LEU A 67 16.24 3.85 -11.25
C LEU A 67 17.36 4.20 -10.24
N LYS A 68 17.90 5.42 -10.28
CA LYS A 68 18.88 5.90 -9.28
C LYS A 68 18.28 6.04 -7.87
N ALA A 69 16.95 6.01 -7.74
CA ALA A 69 16.24 6.04 -6.48
C ALA A 69 16.00 4.64 -5.87
N GLN A 70 16.25 3.58 -6.64
CA GLN A 70 16.02 2.21 -6.18
C GLN A 70 16.87 1.92 -4.93
N GLY A 71 16.25 1.28 -3.94
CA GLY A 71 16.86 0.95 -2.65
C GLY A 71 17.13 2.14 -1.71
N LYS A 72 17.05 3.39 -2.18
CA LYS A 72 17.24 4.58 -1.33
C LYS A 72 16.00 4.84 -0.49
N ARG A 73 16.21 5.16 0.79
CA ARG A 73 15.16 5.43 1.78
C ARG A 73 15.53 6.60 2.68
N GLY A 74 14.54 7.18 3.34
CA GLY A 74 14.73 8.25 4.31
C GLY A 74 15.45 9.47 3.71
N LEU A 75 16.44 10.01 4.42
CA LEU A 75 17.19 11.18 3.99
C LEU A 75 17.95 10.97 2.68
N ALA A 76 18.41 9.74 2.39
CA ALA A 76 19.09 9.44 1.13
C ALA A 76 18.14 9.51 -0.08
N ALA A 77 16.87 9.09 0.09
CA ALA A 77 15.85 9.30 -0.93
C ALA A 77 15.47 10.78 -1.06
N GLN A 78 15.34 11.48 0.07
CA GLN A 78 15.00 12.90 0.11
C GLN A 78 16.05 13.76 -0.60
N ALA A 79 17.34 13.43 -0.48
CA ALA A 79 18.41 14.14 -1.17
C ALA A 79 18.32 14.02 -2.70
N LEU A 80 17.75 12.92 -3.21
CA LEU A 80 17.64 12.68 -4.65
C LEU A 80 16.42 13.38 -5.28
N VAL A 81 15.33 13.51 -4.52
CA VAL A 81 14.00 13.83 -5.07
C VAL A 81 13.95 15.13 -5.87
N ASN A 82 14.70 16.15 -5.46
CA ASN A 82 14.74 17.45 -6.16
C ASN A 82 15.27 17.32 -7.59
N SER A 83 16.23 16.41 -7.82
CA SER A 83 16.80 16.16 -9.15
C SER A 83 15.87 15.35 -10.07
N LEU A 84 14.67 14.99 -9.60
CA LEU A 84 13.65 14.26 -10.34
C LEU A 84 12.37 15.11 -10.52
N SER A 85 12.38 16.37 -10.11
CA SER A 85 11.18 17.22 -10.02
C SER A 85 10.55 17.63 -11.36
N ASP A 86 11.27 17.48 -12.46
CA ASP A 86 10.82 17.66 -13.85
C ASP A 86 10.15 16.40 -14.44
N ILE A 87 10.27 15.25 -13.76
CA ILE A 87 9.59 14.02 -14.17
C ILE A 87 8.13 14.11 -13.70
N ILE A 88 7.21 14.41 -14.62
CA ILE A 88 5.79 14.66 -14.30
C ILE A 88 4.93 13.53 -14.85
N ILE A 89 3.94 13.11 -14.07
CA ILE A 89 2.88 12.20 -14.48
C ILE A 89 1.52 12.84 -14.25
N ASN A 90 0.61 12.77 -15.23
CA ASN A 90 -0.76 13.26 -15.05
C ASN A 90 -1.60 12.28 -14.21
N LYS A 91 -2.74 12.75 -13.71
CA LYS A 91 -3.59 11.98 -12.79
C LYS A 91 -4.11 10.67 -13.40
N ASP A 92 -4.47 10.67 -14.68
CA ASP A 92 -5.02 9.50 -15.37
C ASP A 92 -3.97 8.41 -15.57
N LYS A 93 -2.77 8.78 -16.04
CA LYS A 93 -1.63 7.86 -16.14
C LYS A 93 -1.22 7.32 -14.78
N ALA A 94 -1.18 8.18 -13.76
CA ALA A 94 -0.89 7.75 -12.38
C ALA A 94 -1.95 6.77 -11.86
N TYR A 95 -3.22 6.98 -12.20
CA TYR A 95 -4.30 6.07 -11.86
C TYR A 95 -4.14 4.71 -12.57
N GLN A 96 -3.89 4.70 -13.88
CA GLN A 96 -3.63 3.46 -14.62
C GLN A 96 -2.43 2.69 -14.03
N MET A 97 -1.33 3.39 -13.76
CA MET A 97 -0.12 2.80 -13.17
C MET A 97 -0.44 2.16 -11.80
N VAL A 98 -1.13 2.88 -10.91
CA VAL A 98 -1.42 2.33 -9.58
C VAL A 98 -2.35 1.12 -9.66
N MET A 99 -3.28 1.05 -10.61
CA MET A 99 -4.15 -0.12 -10.78
C MET A 99 -3.34 -1.38 -11.17
N ILE A 100 -2.33 -1.26 -12.04
CA ILE A 100 -1.41 -2.36 -12.35
C ILE A 100 -0.64 -2.79 -11.10
N VAL A 101 -0.13 -1.83 -10.33
CA VAL A 101 0.59 -2.11 -9.08
C VAL A 101 -0.33 -2.80 -8.07
N LYS A 102 -1.56 -2.32 -7.87
CA LYS A 102 -2.53 -2.96 -6.95
C LYS A 102 -2.87 -4.38 -7.38
N LYS A 103 -2.95 -4.66 -8.69
CA LYS A 103 -3.14 -6.02 -9.20
C LYS A 103 -2.01 -6.95 -8.75
N ARG A 104 -0.75 -6.52 -8.86
CA ARG A 104 0.41 -7.28 -8.34
C ARG A 104 0.32 -7.47 -6.82
N TYR A 105 0.01 -6.41 -6.07
CA TYR A 105 -0.14 -6.51 -4.62
C TYR A 105 -1.31 -7.40 -4.19
N ALA A 106 -2.33 -7.60 -5.05
CA ALA A 106 -3.37 -8.58 -4.82
C ALA A 106 -2.82 -10.01 -4.88
N GLU A 107 -1.92 -10.31 -5.82
CA GLU A 107 -1.23 -11.61 -5.87
C GLU A 107 -0.39 -11.84 -4.61
N ASP A 108 0.37 -10.82 -4.17
CA ASP A 108 1.13 -10.87 -2.92
C ASP A 108 0.22 -11.01 -1.69
N THR A 109 -0.94 -10.37 -1.71
CA THR A 109 -1.96 -10.53 -0.67
C THR A 109 -2.43 -11.98 -0.60
N LEU A 110 -2.67 -12.63 -1.74
CA LEU A 110 -3.14 -14.02 -1.78
C LEU A 110 -2.05 -15.03 -1.38
N LYS A 111 -0.77 -14.73 -1.59
CA LYS A 111 0.34 -15.55 -1.06
C LYS A 111 0.31 -15.62 0.47
N VAL A 112 -0.07 -14.52 1.12
CA VAL A 112 -0.06 -14.41 2.60
C VAL A 112 -1.41 -14.76 3.21
N TYR A 113 -2.51 -14.35 2.58
CA TYR A 113 -3.87 -14.45 3.11
C TYR A 113 -4.80 -15.14 2.09
N PRO A 114 -4.54 -16.39 1.68
CA PRO A 114 -5.36 -17.05 0.66
C PRO A 114 -6.84 -17.17 1.06
N ASP A 115 -7.12 -17.37 2.36
CA ASP A 115 -8.47 -17.47 2.91
C ASP A 115 -9.30 -16.18 2.77
N ILE A 116 -8.69 -15.04 2.43
CA ILE A 116 -9.42 -13.78 2.24
C ILE A 116 -10.46 -13.87 1.11
N LEU A 117 -10.27 -14.78 0.15
CA LEU A 117 -11.20 -15.01 -0.96
C LEU A 117 -12.58 -15.50 -0.50
N LYS A 118 -12.68 -16.07 0.71
CA LYS A 118 -13.95 -16.51 1.32
C LYS A 118 -14.81 -15.35 1.82
N TYR A 119 -14.29 -14.12 1.82
CA TYR A 119 -14.92 -12.96 2.45
C TYR A 119 -15.34 -11.92 1.40
N HIS A 120 -16.27 -11.06 1.82
CA HIS A 120 -16.81 -9.95 1.04
C HIS A 120 -15.70 -9.10 0.36
N PRO A 121 -15.93 -8.52 -0.84
CA PRO A 121 -14.97 -7.66 -1.52
C PRO A 121 -14.49 -6.44 -0.72
N HIS A 122 -15.29 -5.98 0.26
CA HIS A 122 -14.87 -5.00 1.26
C HIS A 122 -13.72 -5.55 2.13
N CYS A 123 -13.87 -6.77 2.66
CA CYS A 123 -12.84 -7.45 3.46
C CYS A 123 -11.57 -7.68 2.63
N GLN A 124 -11.72 -8.16 1.39
CA GLN A 124 -10.60 -8.33 0.45
C GLN A 124 -9.85 -7.01 0.22
N GLY A 125 -10.59 -5.91 0.01
CA GLY A 125 -10.00 -4.58 -0.17
C GLY A 125 -9.28 -4.06 1.09
N ALA A 126 -9.82 -4.29 2.28
CA ALA A 126 -9.17 -3.90 3.54
C ALA A 126 -7.83 -4.62 3.74
N ILE A 127 -7.76 -5.93 3.45
CA ILE A 127 -6.50 -6.69 3.55
C ILE A 127 -5.51 -6.29 2.45
N LEU A 128 -5.97 -6.04 1.23
CA LEU A 128 -5.12 -5.47 0.18
C LEU A 128 -4.50 -4.13 0.61
N SER A 129 -5.30 -3.24 1.22
CA SER A 129 -4.80 -1.97 1.75
C SER A 129 -3.72 -2.18 2.82
N LEU A 130 -3.92 -3.13 3.73
CA LEU A 130 -2.95 -3.52 4.75
C LEU A 130 -1.64 -4.01 4.12
N VAL A 131 -1.72 -4.95 3.17
CA VAL A 131 -0.54 -5.51 2.48
C VAL A 131 0.16 -4.46 1.64
N TYR A 132 -0.57 -3.56 0.99
CA TYR A 132 0.04 -2.45 0.26
C TYR A 132 0.85 -1.54 1.18
N ASN A 133 0.31 -1.17 2.34
CA ASN A 133 1.01 -0.30 3.29
C ASN A 133 2.19 -0.97 3.99
N ARG A 134 2.08 -2.28 4.28
CA ARG A 134 3.00 -2.94 5.20
C ARG A 134 3.83 -4.04 4.54
N TYR A 135 3.56 -4.42 3.31
CA TYR A 135 4.18 -5.56 2.63
C TYR A 135 3.86 -6.93 3.30
N ILE A 136 4.36 -8.02 2.72
CA ILE A 136 3.95 -9.40 3.03
C ILE A 136 4.57 -10.04 4.28
N GLY A 137 5.53 -9.38 4.94
CA GLY A 137 6.26 -9.98 6.06
C GLY A 137 5.38 -10.25 7.29
N LEU A 138 5.52 -11.45 7.88
CA LEU A 138 4.78 -11.90 9.07
C LEU A 138 5.66 -12.13 10.33
N LYS A 139 6.99 -11.96 10.22
CA LYS A 139 7.92 -12.24 11.32
C LYS A 139 8.21 -11.00 12.19
N GLY A 140 8.37 -11.23 13.49
CA GLY A 140 8.76 -10.24 14.50
C GLY A 140 7.59 -9.48 15.13
N ASP A 141 7.86 -8.80 16.25
CA ASP A 141 6.82 -8.15 17.08
C ASP A 141 5.95 -7.16 16.28
N ARG A 142 6.56 -6.39 15.39
CA ARG A 142 5.86 -5.43 14.54
C ARG A 142 4.85 -6.09 13.59
N ARG A 143 4.89 -7.41 13.41
CA ARG A 143 4.03 -8.18 12.50
C ARG A 143 3.03 -9.07 13.23
N LYS A 144 2.98 -9.02 14.55
CA LYS A 144 2.08 -9.83 15.39
C LYS A 144 0.63 -9.81 14.89
N GLU A 145 0.04 -8.64 14.72
CA GLU A 145 -1.38 -8.51 14.32
C GLU A 145 -1.62 -8.99 12.88
N MET A 146 -0.63 -8.87 12.00
CA MET A 146 -0.73 -9.42 10.64
C MET A 146 -0.79 -10.95 10.66
N LYS A 147 -0.02 -11.59 11.55
CA LYS A 147 -0.08 -13.03 11.75
C LYS A 147 -1.40 -13.46 12.39
N GLU A 148 -1.90 -12.72 13.38
CA GLU A 148 -3.20 -12.97 14.01
C GLU A 148 -4.37 -12.84 13.00
N ILE A 149 -4.30 -11.87 12.09
CA ILE A 149 -5.25 -11.74 10.97
C ILE A 149 -5.21 -12.99 10.08
N GLN A 150 -4.02 -13.47 9.70
CA GLN A 150 -3.88 -14.68 8.87
C GLN A 150 -4.56 -15.88 9.53
N ASP A 151 -4.32 -16.09 10.82
CA ASP A 151 -4.87 -17.25 11.53
C ASP A 151 -6.36 -17.09 11.83
N ASN A 152 -6.87 -15.86 11.95
CA ASN A 152 -8.31 -15.62 12.14
C ASN A 152 -9.12 -15.76 10.85
N LEU A 153 -8.55 -15.39 9.69
CA LEU A 153 -9.17 -15.59 8.38
C LEU A 153 -9.41 -17.08 8.05
N LYS A 154 -8.51 -17.97 8.51
CA LYS A 154 -8.70 -19.43 8.41
C LYS A 154 -9.91 -19.95 9.19
N LYS A 155 -10.34 -19.19 10.21
CA LYS A 155 -11.45 -19.54 11.09
C LYS A 155 -12.74 -18.87 10.59
N ASN A 156 -13.02 -17.66 11.07
CA ASN A 156 -14.26 -16.95 10.76
C ASN A 156 -14.06 -15.46 10.48
N GLY A 157 -12.83 -14.94 10.56
CA GLY A 157 -12.49 -13.55 10.26
C GLY A 157 -13.09 -12.49 11.18
N LYS A 158 -13.94 -12.88 12.15
CA LYS A 158 -14.70 -11.94 12.98
C LYS A 158 -13.81 -11.05 13.85
N LYS A 159 -12.59 -11.48 14.19
CA LYS A 159 -11.63 -10.71 14.99
C LYS A 159 -10.65 -9.89 14.15
N VAL A 160 -10.69 -9.99 12.81
CA VAL A 160 -9.80 -9.19 11.94
C VAL A 160 -9.92 -7.68 12.19
N PRO A 161 -11.12 -7.08 12.36
CA PRO A 161 -11.23 -5.65 12.69
C PRO A 161 -10.54 -5.29 14.02
N LEU A 162 -10.63 -6.16 15.03
CA LEU A 162 -9.93 -5.98 16.31
C LEU A 162 -8.42 -5.93 16.10
N PHE A 163 -7.85 -6.88 15.35
CA PHE A 163 -6.41 -6.92 15.09
C PHE A 163 -5.92 -5.74 14.24
N LEU A 164 -6.71 -5.29 13.26
CA LEU A 164 -6.43 -4.07 12.50
C LEU A 164 -6.32 -2.85 13.45
N ARG A 165 -7.24 -2.71 14.40
CA ARG A 165 -7.20 -1.62 15.40
C ARG A 165 -6.06 -1.77 16.40
N SER A 166 -5.80 -2.97 16.90
CA SER A 166 -4.68 -3.24 17.82
C SER A 166 -3.33 -2.88 17.22
N MET A 167 -3.18 -3.02 15.90
CA MET A 167 -1.96 -2.67 15.17
C MET A 167 -1.59 -1.17 15.28
N LYS A 168 -2.53 -0.31 15.70
CA LYS A 168 -2.27 1.11 15.97
C LYS A 168 -1.17 1.34 17.01
N ARG A 169 -0.91 0.37 17.89
CA ARG A 169 0.21 0.42 18.86
C ARG A 169 1.58 0.67 18.21
N LEU A 170 1.74 0.37 16.92
CA LEU A 170 2.99 0.56 16.19
C LEU A 170 3.28 2.02 15.83
N TRP A 171 2.29 2.90 16.04
CA TRP A 171 2.31 4.28 15.60
C TRP A 171 1.79 5.17 16.73
N THR A 172 2.66 5.61 17.62
CA THR A 172 2.27 6.35 18.85
C THR A 172 2.54 7.85 18.79
N THR A 173 3.05 8.37 17.66
CA THR A 173 3.52 9.77 17.57
C THR A 173 2.59 10.61 16.69
N LYS A 174 2.62 11.95 16.85
CA LYS A 174 1.79 12.83 16.00
C LYS A 174 2.07 12.64 14.50
N ALA A 175 3.32 12.36 14.15
CA ALA A 175 3.75 12.18 12.76
C ALA A 175 3.15 10.95 12.05
N ASN A 176 2.68 9.94 12.81
CA ASN A 176 2.12 8.70 12.24
C ASN A 176 0.62 8.51 12.52
N ARG A 177 -0.09 9.56 12.96
CA ARG A 177 -1.55 9.54 13.15
C ARG A 177 -2.32 9.12 11.89
N GLY A 178 -1.83 9.49 10.70
CA GLY A 178 -2.42 9.05 9.43
C GLY A 178 -2.44 7.52 9.29
N LEU A 179 -1.42 6.82 9.78
CA LEU A 179 -1.38 5.35 9.75
C LEU A 179 -2.37 4.72 10.73
N GLN A 180 -2.57 5.34 11.91
CA GLN A 180 -3.62 4.88 12.83
C GLN A 180 -5.02 5.06 12.23
N ALA A 181 -5.29 6.23 11.63
CA ALA A 181 -6.56 6.51 10.97
C ALA A 181 -6.80 5.55 9.79
N ARG A 182 -5.76 5.22 9.02
CA ARG A 182 -5.82 4.21 7.96
C ARG A 182 -6.21 2.83 8.48
N ARG A 183 -5.64 2.38 9.61
CA ARG A 183 -6.03 1.10 10.24
C ARG A 183 -7.48 1.11 10.72
N GLU A 184 -7.98 2.25 11.20
CA GLU A 184 -9.39 2.38 11.59
C GLU A 184 -10.31 2.27 10.38
N ASP A 185 -10.01 2.97 9.29
CA ASP A 185 -10.80 2.90 8.05
C ASP A 185 -10.82 1.47 7.48
N GLU A 186 -9.67 0.79 7.47
CA GLU A 186 -9.59 -0.63 7.07
C GLU A 186 -10.44 -1.55 7.96
N ALA A 187 -10.41 -1.34 9.28
CA ALA A 187 -11.24 -2.12 10.21
C ALA A 187 -12.73 -1.91 9.94
N LYS A 188 -13.16 -0.65 9.75
CA LYS A 188 -14.55 -0.29 9.43
C LYS A 188 -15.02 -0.90 8.11
N ILE A 189 -14.19 -0.85 7.08
CA ILE A 189 -14.51 -1.47 5.77
C ILE A 189 -14.63 -2.98 5.92
N PHE A 190 -13.72 -3.62 6.66
CA PHE A 190 -13.81 -5.06 6.91
C PHE A 190 -15.11 -5.41 7.68
N GLU A 191 -15.50 -4.63 8.68
CA GLU A 191 -16.76 -4.80 9.42
C GLU A 191 -17.99 -4.68 8.53
N LYS A 192 -18.01 -3.71 7.60
CA LYS A 192 -19.07 -3.60 6.60
C LYS A 192 -19.17 -4.88 5.77
N GLY A 193 -18.03 -5.42 5.33
CA GLY A 193 -17.99 -6.68 4.60
C GLY A 193 -18.52 -7.88 5.39
N LEU A 194 -18.23 -7.96 6.69
CA LEU A 194 -18.76 -9.02 7.56
C LEU A 194 -20.27 -8.93 7.80
N LYS A 195 -20.87 -7.75 7.61
CA LYS A 195 -22.31 -7.49 7.80
C LYS A 195 -23.11 -7.51 6.49
N CYS A 196 -22.47 -7.45 5.32
CA CYS A 196 -23.21 -7.47 4.06
C CYS A 196 -23.68 -8.88 3.75
N GLU A 197 -24.99 -9.03 3.58
CA GLU A 197 -25.62 -10.29 3.15
C GLU A 197 -25.64 -10.44 1.62
N CYS A 198 -25.14 -9.42 0.91
CA CYS A 198 -25.15 -9.29 -0.55
C CYS A 198 -24.11 -10.14 -1.30
N TYR A 199 -23.18 -10.78 -0.57
CA TYR A 199 -22.09 -11.57 -1.14
C TYR A 199 -22.12 -12.95 -0.48
N LYS A 200 -22.62 -13.93 -1.22
CA LYS A 200 -22.63 -15.36 -0.87
C LYS A 200 -21.78 -16.13 -1.87
#